data_AF-A0A1F3GAI2-F1
#
_entry.id   AF-A0A1F3GAI2-F1
#
_cell.length_a   1.000
_cell.length_b   1.000
_cell.length_c   1.000
_cell.angle_alpha   90.00
_cell.angle_beta   90.00
_cell.angle_gamma   90.00
#
_symmetry.space_group_name_H-M   'P 1'
#
loop_
_entity.id
_entity.type
_entity.pdbx_description
1 polymer ?
#
loop_
_entity_poly.entity_id
_entity_poly.type
_entity_poly.pdbx_seq_one_letter_code
_entity_poly.pdbx_strand_id
1 'polypeptide(L)'
;MELDNFPKKDTVIKAYYNAPFPDKYNDHTINVKSFNPRLYPISEEERASSGVKKTFGGALKQGLFAKPGEANDDPASYDDTLVIRKFFKDQKVANKMVAKWFNRQPDGSFDIELIADRGMFDASFLDTKTAMASSDGISLLKTAGLDLIYNTFVVVSKMNFLSNEIPAAVIREGAILAAKEIKNGLLQAAAITAAEVAYKKAKEGYSVWTTSYLYQLDWNDSIQHVFYNNLYIDASNNDALKKELFDTTSLFQLKFIGAEKSRSLVTFSLKTKRTEEQIVELATIRNIDAVFAKLQKSYDIFMPKTPLYTGNPITAKIGMKEGLEGGEKFEVFEQVMDQKTGVISYKSMGKIEVDKNLIWDNRFNLGSEDPDSGDDNGKKPILDRTTFKGGKNYYPGLLIKQIK
;
A
#
# COMPACT_ATOMS: atom_id res chain seq x y z
N MET A 1 4.31 11.64 -0.04
CA MET A 1 5.44 12.56 0.21
C MET A 1 5.78 13.25 -1.09
N GLU A 2 5.71 14.58 -1.14
CA GLU A 2 5.91 15.35 -2.37
C GLU A 2 7.37 15.79 -2.49
N LEU A 3 8.11 15.24 -3.47
CA LEU A 3 9.46 15.72 -3.77
C LEU A 3 9.38 16.91 -4.73
N ASP A 4 10.20 17.93 -4.50
CA ASP A 4 10.12 19.19 -5.25
C ASP A 4 10.76 19.13 -6.64
N ASN A 5 11.57 18.11 -6.92
CA ASN A 5 12.39 18.05 -8.13
C ASN A 5 12.09 16.78 -8.92
N PHE A 6 10.98 16.75 -9.66
CA PHE A 6 10.85 15.79 -10.75
C PHE A 6 9.93 16.29 -11.89
N PRO A 7 10.23 15.95 -13.16
CA PRO A 7 9.40 16.32 -14.30
C PRO A 7 7.95 15.84 -14.13
N LYS A 8 6.98 16.62 -14.62
CA LYS A 8 5.55 16.29 -14.59
C LYS A 8 4.96 16.05 -13.18
N LYS A 9 5.52 16.71 -12.15
CA LYS A 9 5.07 16.64 -10.75
C LYS A 9 3.54 16.74 -10.61
N ASP A 10 2.92 17.71 -11.26
CA ASP A 10 1.47 17.94 -11.16
C ASP A 10 0.65 16.79 -11.76
N THR A 11 1.07 16.25 -12.91
CA THR A 11 0.44 15.08 -13.55
C THR A 11 0.50 13.87 -12.63
N VAL A 12 1.63 13.66 -11.96
CA VAL A 12 1.85 12.55 -11.03
C VAL A 12 1.01 12.69 -9.77
N ILE A 13 1.01 13.88 -9.15
CA ILE A 13 0.21 14.16 -7.95
C ILE A 13 -1.27 13.97 -8.29
N LYS A 14 -1.71 14.46 -9.45
CA LYS A 14 -3.08 14.26 -9.94
C LYS A 14 -3.40 12.79 -10.15
N ALA A 15 -2.52 12.03 -10.80
CA ALA A 15 -2.68 10.59 -11.01
C ALA A 15 -2.76 9.82 -9.68
N TYR A 16 -1.92 10.17 -8.71
CA TYR A 16 -1.96 9.57 -7.37
C TYR A 16 -3.27 9.89 -6.63
N TYR A 17 -3.77 11.12 -6.70
CA TYR A 17 -5.04 11.50 -6.06
C TYR A 17 -6.27 10.91 -6.72
N ASN A 18 -6.19 10.62 -8.02
CA ASN A 18 -7.28 10.00 -8.77
C ASN A 18 -7.16 8.47 -8.81
N ALA A 19 -6.07 7.91 -8.29
CA ALA A 19 -5.87 6.46 -8.22
C ALA A 19 -7.03 5.83 -7.44
N PRO A 20 -7.71 4.80 -7.99
CA PRO A 20 -8.76 4.10 -7.26
C PRO A 20 -8.22 3.52 -5.95
N PHE A 21 -8.94 3.74 -4.85
CA PHE A 21 -8.58 3.13 -3.57
C PHE A 21 -8.57 1.60 -3.70
N PRO A 22 -7.60 0.89 -3.10
CA PRO A 22 -7.59 -0.57 -3.10
C PRO A 22 -8.86 -1.17 -2.48
N ASP A 23 -9.67 -1.84 -3.29
CA ASP A 23 -11.00 -2.36 -2.94
C ASP A 23 -10.99 -3.51 -1.92
N LYS A 24 -9.81 -4.04 -1.60
CA LYS A 24 -9.60 -5.09 -0.57
C LYS A 24 -9.48 -4.55 0.85
N TYR A 25 -9.49 -3.22 1.01
CA TYR A 25 -9.39 -2.55 2.31
C TYR A 25 -10.60 -1.66 2.55
N ASN A 26 -10.90 -1.39 3.81
CA ASN A 26 -11.80 -0.31 4.16
C ASN A 26 -11.08 1.03 4.02
N ASP A 27 -11.69 1.99 3.32
CA ASP A 27 -11.13 3.31 3.17
C ASP A 27 -11.20 4.08 4.51
N HIS A 28 -10.03 4.23 5.15
CA HIS A 28 -9.86 5.02 6.37
C HIS A 28 -9.11 6.33 6.13
N THR A 29 -9.21 6.89 4.92
CA THR A 29 -8.58 8.17 4.57
C THR A 29 -9.06 9.31 5.47
N ILE A 30 -8.13 10.18 5.85
CA ILE A 30 -8.37 11.42 6.58
C ILE A 30 -8.10 12.61 5.65
N ASN A 31 -8.47 13.83 6.06
CA ASN A 31 -8.24 15.07 5.30
C ASN A 31 -6.75 15.52 5.29
N VAL A 32 -5.83 14.58 5.07
CA VAL A 32 -4.39 14.78 4.95
C VAL A 32 -3.89 13.79 3.88
N LYS A 33 -3.61 14.28 2.67
CA LYS A 33 -3.30 13.42 1.50
C LYS A 33 -1.82 13.43 1.10
N SER A 34 -1.07 14.46 1.50
CA SER A 34 0.33 14.63 1.15
C SER A 34 1.04 15.58 2.11
N PHE A 35 2.36 15.71 1.96
CA PHE A 35 3.18 16.70 2.65
C PHE A 35 4.49 16.94 1.93
N ASN A 36 5.06 18.14 2.12
CA ASN A 36 6.42 18.45 1.70
C ASN A 36 7.42 18.04 2.79
N PRO A 37 8.32 17.07 2.53
CA PRO A 37 9.29 16.60 3.52
C PRO A 37 10.28 17.67 3.98
N ARG A 38 10.50 18.75 3.20
CA ARG A 38 11.40 19.85 3.59
C ARG A 38 10.90 20.67 4.77
N LEU A 39 9.59 20.65 5.03
CA LEU A 39 9.00 21.29 6.21
C LEU A 39 9.30 20.54 7.51
N TYR A 40 9.89 19.34 7.41
CA TYR A 40 10.21 18.48 8.54
C TYR A 40 11.71 18.12 8.55
N PRO A 41 12.62 19.12 8.62
CA PRO A 41 14.05 18.85 8.61
C PRO A 41 14.46 18.00 9.82
N ILE A 42 15.45 17.13 9.62
CA ILE A 42 16.01 16.27 10.67
C ILE A 42 17.37 16.81 11.12
N SER A 43 17.47 17.16 12.40
CA SER A 43 18.71 17.57 13.05
C SER A 43 19.65 16.39 13.31
N GLU A 44 20.95 16.65 13.51
CA GLU A 44 21.91 15.57 13.82
C GLU A 44 21.64 14.92 15.18
N GLU A 45 21.15 15.69 16.14
CA GLU A 45 20.74 15.21 17.46
C GLU A 45 19.55 14.25 17.35
N GLU A 46 18.52 14.60 16.56
CA GLU A 46 17.39 13.71 16.27
C GLU A 46 17.84 12.43 15.55
N ARG A 47 18.87 12.52 14.70
CA ARG A 47 19.46 11.32 14.08
C ARG A 47 20.16 10.43 15.10
N ALA A 48 20.87 11.02 16.05
CA ALA A 48 21.64 10.28 17.06
C ALA A 48 20.75 9.66 18.14
N SER A 49 19.67 10.35 18.55
CA SER A 49 18.82 9.96 19.68
C SER A 49 17.82 8.84 19.37
N SER A 50 17.59 8.49 18.10
CA SER A 50 16.61 7.46 17.75
C SER A 50 17.08 6.03 18.05
N GLY A 51 18.36 5.84 18.39
CA GLY A 51 18.96 4.52 18.61
C GLY A 51 19.17 3.68 17.34
N VAL A 52 18.85 4.20 16.16
CA VAL A 52 19.05 3.49 14.89
C VAL A 52 20.50 3.69 14.44
N LYS A 53 21.29 2.60 14.45
CA LYS A 53 22.68 2.62 13.97
C LYS A 53 22.70 3.14 12.54
N LYS A 54 23.56 4.13 12.25
CA LYS A 54 23.90 4.54 10.88
C LYS A 54 24.21 3.26 10.09
N THR A 55 23.36 2.87 9.14
CA THR A 55 23.82 2.11 7.97
C THR A 55 24.60 3.10 7.12
N PHE A 56 25.79 3.47 7.62
CA PHE A 56 26.79 4.34 7.02
C PHE A 56 27.45 3.66 5.80
N GLY A 57 26.64 3.02 4.96
CA GLY A 57 27.07 2.37 3.72
C GLY A 57 26.34 2.91 2.48
N GLY A 58 25.26 3.67 2.63
CA GLY A 58 24.47 4.17 1.50
C GLY A 58 25.10 5.37 0.78
N ALA A 59 25.44 6.42 1.54
CA ALA A 59 25.88 7.70 0.95
C ALA A 59 27.28 7.66 0.33
N LEU A 60 28.22 6.86 0.85
CA LEU A 60 29.58 6.79 0.30
C LEU A 60 29.73 5.79 -0.86
N LYS A 61 28.83 4.81 -1.00
CA LYS A 61 28.79 3.93 -2.20
C LYS A 61 28.00 4.54 -3.36
N GLN A 62 27.02 5.41 -3.09
CA GLN A 62 26.19 6.05 -4.12
C GLN A 62 26.95 7.06 -4.98
N GLY A 63 28.08 7.59 -4.51
CA GLY A 63 28.78 8.68 -5.19
C GLY A 63 29.59 8.31 -6.42
N LEU A 64 30.20 7.11 -6.50
CA LEU A 64 31.17 6.81 -7.57
C LEU A 64 31.25 5.37 -8.10
N PHE A 65 30.63 4.36 -7.45
CA PHE A 65 30.88 2.94 -7.84
C PHE A 65 29.69 1.98 -7.76
N ALA A 66 28.44 2.46 -7.68
CA ALA A 66 27.29 1.57 -7.74
C ALA A 66 27.11 1.04 -9.18
N LYS A 67 27.54 -0.20 -9.43
CA LYS A 67 27.12 -0.96 -10.62
C LYS A 67 25.58 -1.07 -10.62
N PRO A 68 24.92 -1.07 -11.79
CA PRO A 68 23.47 -1.27 -11.85
C PRO A 68 23.11 -2.60 -11.18
N GLY A 69 22.42 -2.56 -10.04
CA GLY A 69 21.98 -3.75 -9.30
C GLY A 69 22.50 -3.90 -7.87
N GLU A 70 23.47 -3.09 -7.41
CA GLU A 70 24.06 -3.22 -6.05
C GLU A 70 23.94 -1.96 -5.18
N ALA A 71 22.83 -1.22 -5.28
CA ALA A 71 22.49 -0.25 -4.23
C ALA A 71 22.00 -1.05 -3.01
N ASN A 72 22.59 -0.83 -1.83
CA ASN A 72 22.13 -1.43 -0.57
C ASN A 72 20.60 -1.39 -0.52
N ASP A 73 20.00 -2.57 -0.55
CA ASP A 73 18.64 -2.74 -1.06
C ASP A 73 17.55 -2.41 -0.03
N ASP A 74 17.93 -1.80 1.11
CA ASP A 74 16.99 -1.37 2.16
C ASP A 74 15.96 -0.41 1.56
N PRO A 75 14.69 -0.83 1.43
CA PRO A 75 13.64 0.01 0.89
C PRO A 75 13.35 1.21 1.81
N ALA A 76 13.68 1.13 3.11
CA ALA A 76 13.43 2.20 4.06
C ALA A 76 14.67 3.08 4.28
N SER A 77 14.60 4.34 3.84
CA SER A 77 15.56 5.35 4.31
C SER A 77 15.19 5.77 5.73
N TYR A 78 16.16 5.67 6.64
CA TYR A 78 16.01 6.11 8.03
C TYR A 78 15.54 7.57 8.14
N ASP A 79 16.17 8.48 7.38
CA ASP A 79 15.76 9.89 7.36
C ASP A 79 14.30 10.04 6.89
N ASP A 80 13.85 9.26 5.90
CA ASP A 80 12.45 9.30 5.45
C ASP A 80 11.50 8.86 6.58
N THR A 81 11.84 7.83 7.36
CA THR A 81 10.99 7.38 8.47
C THR A 81 10.87 8.43 9.60
N LEU A 82 11.94 9.19 9.87
CA LEU A 82 11.92 10.27 10.85
C LEU A 82 11.08 11.46 10.37
N VAL A 83 11.27 11.85 9.11
CA VAL A 83 10.50 12.91 8.45
C VAL A 83 9.00 12.59 8.51
N ILE A 84 8.62 11.36 8.15
CA ILE A 84 7.23 10.89 8.21
C ILE A 84 6.71 10.93 9.65
N ARG A 85 7.51 10.52 10.64
CA ARG A 85 7.11 10.56 12.05
C ARG A 85 6.86 12.00 12.54
N LYS A 86 7.72 12.96 12.20
CA LYS A 86 7.51 14.38 12.55
C LYS A 86 6.22 14.90 11.93
N PHE A 87 5.99 14.59 10.66
CA PHE A 87 4.74 14.92 9.97
C PHE A 87 3.52 14.31 10.66
N PHE A 88 3.53 13.02 11.00
CA PHE A 88 2.42 12.37 11.69
C PHE A 88 2.10 13.00 13.04
N LYS A 89 3.12 13.37 13.81
CA LYS A 89 2.98 14.03 15.11
C LYS A 89 2.40 15.43 14.95
N ASP A 90 2.96 16.24 14.06
CA ASP A 90 2.52 17.60 13.78
C ASP A 90 1.06 17.64 13.30
N GLN A 91 0.70 16.76 12.35
CA GLN A 91 -0.64 16.69 11.79
C GLN A 91 -1.64 15.87 12.62
N LYS A 92 -1.20 15.31 13.77
CA LYS A 92 -1.99 14.44 14.64
C LYS A 92 -2.72 13.33 13.87
N VAL A 93 -2.02 12.68 12.95
CA VAL A 93 -2.60 11.69 12.03
C VAL A 93 -3.26 10.54 12.81
N ALA A 94 -2.59 10.03 13.85
CA ALA A 94 -3.15 8.96 14.69
C ALA A 94 -4.43 9.40 15.42
N ASN A 95 -4.47 10.61 16.01
CA ASN A 95 -5.67 11.14 16.66
C ASN A 95 -6.83 11.28 15.66
N LYS A 96 -6.56 11.77 14.43
CA LYS A 96 -7.57 11.88 13.36
C LYS A 96 -8.12 10.51 12.95
N MET A 97 -7.29 9.48 12.92
CA MET A 97 -7.73 8.11 12.62
C MET A 97 -8.61 7.52 13.73
N VAL A 98 -8.26 7.74 15.00
CA VAL A 98 -9.08 7.34 16.15
C VAL A 98 -10.40 8.11 16.14
N ALA A 99 -10.35 9.43 15.95
CA ALA A 99 -11.55 10.28 15.84
C ALA A 99 -12.49 9.80 14.72
N LYS A 100 -11.96 9.35 13.57
CA LYS A 100 -12.77 8.78 12.49
C LYS A 100 -13.42 7.46 12.89
N TRP A 101 -12.68 6.56 13.54
CA TRP A 101 -13.24 5.28 14.03
C TRP A 101 -14.42 5.48 14.97
N PHE A 102 -14.30 6.46 15.87
CA PHE A 102 -15.31 6.77 16.87
C PHE A 102 -16.23 7.94 16.47
N ASN A 103 -16.33 8.22 15.17
CA ASN A 103 -17.19 9.25 14.58
C ASN A 103 -17.26 10.55 15.39
N ARG A 104 -16.11 11.13 15.73
CA ARG A 104 -16.05 12.27 16.65
C ARG A 104 -16.80 13.47 16.09
N GLN A 105 -17.73 13.99 16.88
CA GLN A 105 -18.56 15.14 16.55
C GLN A 105 -17.87 16.48 16.89
N PRO A 106 -18.32 17.63 16.34
CA PRO A 106 -17.72 18.94 16.62
C PRO A 106 -17.80 19.37 18.10
N ASP A 107 -18.82 18.89 18.82
CA ASP A 107 -18.98 19.14 20.25
C ASP A 107 -17.97 18.34 21.09
N GLY A 108 -17.32 17.32 20.51
CA GLY A 108 -16.33 16.47 21.15
C GLY A 108 -16.84 15.07 21.52
N SER A 109 -18.15 14.83 21.38
CA SER A 109 -18.75 13.51 21.61
C SER A 109 -18.34 12.49 20.54
N PHE A 110 -18.47 11.22 20.89
CA PHE A 110 -18.12 10.07 20.06
C PHE A 110 -19.29 9.10 19.98
N ASP A 111 -19.31 8.31 18.91
CA ASP A 111 -20.18 7.14 18.78
C ASP A 111 -19.41 5.97 18.14
N ILE A 112 -20.08 4.84 17.97
CA ILE A 112 -19.48 3.60 17.43
C ILE A 112 -20.11 3.17 16.10
N GLU A 113 -20.84 4.05 15.42
CA GLU A 113 -21.58 3.71 14.19
C GLU A 113 -20.64 3.15 13.11
N LEU A 114 -19.50 3.80 12.87
CA LEU A 114 -18.54 3.33 11.86
C LEU A 114 -17.94 1.95 12.21
N ILE A 115 -17.67 1.71 13.49
CA ILE A 115 -17.19 0.41 13.99
C ILE A 115 -18.26 -0.65 13.75
N ALA A 116 -19.52 -0.30 13.96
CA ALA A 116 -20.64 -1.21 13.80
C ALA A 116 -20.91 -1.59 12.35
N ASP A 117 -20.95 -0.60 11.46
CA ASP A 117 -21.12 -0.79 10.03
C ASP A 117 -20.04 -1.71 9.47
N ARG A 118 -18.80 -1.53 9.90
CA ARG A 118 -17.65 -2.35 9.45
C ARG A 118 -17.57 -3.70 10.16
N GLY A 119 -18.06 -3.79 11.39
CA GLY A 119 -18.15 -5.02 12.18
C GLY A 119 -19.35 -5.91 11.81
N MET A 120 -20.27 -5.41 10.98
CA MET A 120 -21.52 -6.07 10.58
C MET A 120 -22.41 -6.44 11.78
N PHE A 121 -22.53 -5.56 12.78
CA PHE A 121 -23.48 -5.79 13.89
C PHE A 121 -24.92 -5.53 13.45
N ASP A 122 -25.87 -6.26 14.04
CA ASP A 122 -27.29 -5.91 13.94
C ASP A 122 -27.68 -4.80 14.94
N ALA A 123 -28.83 -4.16 14.72
CA ALA A 123 -29.31 -3.05 15.55
C ALA A 123 -29.56 -3.45 17.02
N SER A 124 -30.02 -4.68 17.28
CA SER A 124 -30.26 -5.18 18.65
C SER A 124 -28.96 -5.40 19.44
N PHE A 125 -27.88 -5.75 18.75
CA PHE A 125 -26.54 -5.83 19.29
C PHE A 125 -25.99 -4.44 19.61
N LEU A 126 -26.35 -3.40 18.86
CA LEU A 126 -25.98 -2.01 19.15
C LEU A 126 -26.72 -1.47 20.38
N ASP A 127 -28.04 -1.66 20.45
CA ASP A 127 -28.87 -1.16 21.55
C ASP A 127 -28.46 -1.73 22.92
N THR A 128 -28.03 -3.00 22.95
CA THR A 128 -27.56 -3.65 24.19
C THR A 128 -26.15 -3.22 24.61
N LYS A 129 -25.35 -2.65 23.69
CA LYS A 129 -23.91 -2.39 23.90
C LYS A 129 -23.56 -0.91 24.03
N THR A 130 -24.35 0.01 23.48
CA THR A 130 -24.25 1.45 23.77
C THR A 130 -24.47 1.73 25.26
N ALA A 131 -25.33 0.94 25.93
CA ALA A 131 -25.52 0.99 27.39
C ALA A 131 -24.34 0.41 28.21
N MET A 132 -23.38 -0.27 27.57
CA MET A 132 -22.25 -0.96 28.21
C MET A 132 -20.91 -0.20 28.07
N ALA A 133 -20.91 1.06 27.61
CA ALA A 133 -19.72 1.91 27.52
C ALA A 133 -19.14 2.36 28.88
N SER A 134 -19.39 1.61 29.96
CA SER A 134 -18.67 1.72 31.23
C SER A 134 -17.39 0.87 31.19
N SER A 135 -16.43 1.17 32.08
CA SER A 135 -15.13 0.48 32.19
C SER A 135 -15.23 -1.05 32.19
N ASP A 136 -16.31 -1.60 32.73
CA ASP A 136 -16.52 -3.04 32.92
C ASP A 136 -17.10 -3.73 31.67
N GLY A 137 -17.94 -3.04 30.89
CA GLY A 137 -18.52 -3.58 29.66
C GLY A 137 -17.51 -3.71 28.51
N ILE A 138 -16.46 -2.88 28.52
CA ILE A 138 -15.42 -2.82 27.49
C ILE A 138 -14.50 -4.05 27.50
N SER A 139 -14.29 -4.68 28.66
CA SER A 139 -13.51 -5.93 28.76
C SER A 139 -14.16 -7.10 28.00
N LEU A 140 -15.49 -7.03 27.78
CA LEU A 140 -16.26 -7.98 27.00
C LEU A 140 -16.23 -7.71 25.49
N LEU A 141 -15.69 -6.57 25.04
CA LEU A 141 -15.82 -6.10 23.65
C LEU A 141 -14.64 -6.52 22.75
N LYS A 142 -14.17 -7.77 22.81
CA LYS A 142 -13.30 -8.29 21.73
C LYS A 142 -14.15 -8.79 20.57
N THR A 143 -14.79 -7.86 19.87
CA THR A 143 -15.65 -8.15 18.71
C THR A 143 -14.93 -7.78 17.41
N ALA A 144 -15.35 -8.39 16.29
CA ALA A 144 -14.67 -8.20 15.01
C ALA A 144 -14.56 -6.74 14.55
N GLY A 145 -15.54 -5.89 14.89
CA GLY A 145 -15.48 -4.45 14.58
C GLY A 145 -14.33 -3.74 15.30
N LEU A 146 -14.06 -4.09 16.57
CA LEU A 146 -12.97 -3.50 17.33
C LEU A 146 -11.61 -4.05 16.91
N ASP A 147 -11.54 -5.33 16.50
CA ASP A 147 -10.34 -5.91 15.89
C ASP A 147 -9.89 -5.15 14.62
N LEU A 148 -10.79 -4.47 13.90
CA LEU A 148 -10.42 -3.64 12.76
C LEU A 148 -9.60 -2.42 13.15
N ILE A 149 -9.78 -1.87 14.37
CA ILE A 149 -9.00 -0.73 14.85
C ILE A 149 -7.53 -1.15 15.01
N TYR A 150 -7.28 -2.35 15.55
CA TYR A 150 -5.95 -2.95 15.64
C TYR A 150 -5.33 -3.14 14.25
N ASN A 151 -6.14 -3.40 13.23
CA ASN A 151 -5.71 -3.59 11.83
C ASN A 151 -5.87 -2.32 10.98
N THR A 152 -5.64 -1.15 11.58
CA THR A 152 -5.67 0.12 10.85
C THR A 152 -4.26 0.54 10.42
N PHE A 153 -4.09 0.80 9.12
CA PHE A 153 -2.78 1.09 8.53
C PHE A 153 -2.74 2.45 7.83
N VAL A 154 -1.54 3.03 7.74
CA VAL A 154 -1.23 4.19 6.89
C VAL A 154 -0.09 3.80 5.96
N VAL A 155 -0.32 3.98 4.66
CA VAL A 155 0.73 3.81 3.65
C VAL A 155 1.16 5.19 3.17
N VAL A 156 2.45 5.50 3.33
CA VAL A 156 3.03 6.74 2.80
C VAL A 156 3.87 6.40 1.59
N SER A 157 3.47 6.87 0.41
CA SER A 157 4.25 6.69 -0.82
C SER A 157 5.15 7.89 -1.09
N LYS A 158 6.43 7.60 -1.38
CA LYS A 158 7.45 8.52 -1.90
C LYS A 158 7.71 8.12 -3.34
N MET A 159 7.37 9.00 -4.29
CA MET A 159 7.55 8.76 -5.71
C MET A 159 8.71 9.61 -6.23
N ASN A 160 9.58 9.02 -7.04
CA ASN A 160 10.62 9.70 -7.80
C ASN A 160 10.37 9.45 -9.28
N PHE A 161 10.39 10.50 -10.09
CA PHE A 161 10.36 10.38 -11.54
C PHE A 161 11.73 10.77 -12.08
N LEU A 162 12.38 9.80 -12.72
CA LEU A 162 13.71 9.96 -13.29
C LEU A 162 13.56 9.96 -14.81
N SER A 163 14.18 10.93 -15.50
CA SER A 163 14.33 10.83 -16.95
C SER A 163 15.14 9.57 -17.26
N ASN A 164 14.67 8.75 -18.20
CA ASN A 164 15.41 7.57 -18.62
C ASN A 164 16.73 7.94 -19.32
N GLU A 165 16.87 9.19 -19.78
CA GLU A 165 18.09 9.69 -20.42
C GLU A 165 19.32 9.59 -19.52
N ILE A 166 19.21 9.91 -18.22
CA ILE A 166 20.36 9.90 -17.30
C ILE A 166 20.95 8.49 -17.18
N PRO A 167 20.20 7.44 -16.80
CA PRO A 167 20.73 6.08 -16.79
C PRO A 167 21.08 5.56 -18.19
N ALA A 168 20.32 5.92 -19.23
CA ALA A 168 20.61 5.50 -20.61
C ALA A 168 21.93 6.07 -21.13
N ALA A 169 22.27 7.32 -20.77
CA ALA A 169 23.52 7.96 -21.13
C ALA A 169 24.73 7.26 -20.48
N VAL A 170 24.62 6.90 -19.19
CA VAL A 170 25.67 6.13 -18.50
C VAL A 170 25.90 4.77 -19.16
N ILE A 171 24.82 4.06 -19.51
CA ILE A 171 24.90 2.78 -20.22
C ILE A 171 25.52 2.96 -21.62
N ARG A 172 25.12 4.01 -22.36
CA ARG A 172 25.67 4.35 -23.68
C ARG A 172 27.17 4.57 -23.61
N GLU A 173 27.65 5.38 -22.67
CA GLU A 173 29.08 5.66 -22.52
C GLU A 173 29.87 4.38 -22.20
N GLY A 174 29.38 3.54 -21.29
CA GLY A 174 29.98 2.24 -21.01
C GLY A 174 30.02 1.31 -22.24
N ALA A 175 28.95 1.28 -23.02
CA ALA A 175 28.87 0.49 -24.25
C ALA A 175 29.81 1.01 -25.35
N ILE A 176 29.93 2.33 -25.51
CA ILE A 176 30.86 2.96 -26.46
C ILE A 176 32.31 2.68 -26.05
N LEU A 177 32.64 2.76 -24.76
CA LEU A 177 33.97 2.40 -24.25
C LEU A 177 34.31 0.93 -24.54
N ALA A 178 33.38 0.01 -24.28
CA ALA A 178 33.58 -1.41 -24.61
C ALA A 178 33.72 -1.64 -26.13
N ALA A 179 32.95 -0.93 -26.95
CA ALA A 179 33.05 -1.01 -28.40
C ALA A 179 34.42 -0.53 -28.93
N LYS A 180 35.04 0.46 -28.26
CA LYS A 180 36.37 0.97 -28.64
C LYS A 180 37.49 -0.08 -28.52
N GLU A 181 37.32 -1.10 -27.69
CA GLU A 181 38.27 -2.22 -27.53
C GLU A 181 38.22 -3.23 -28.69
N ILE A 182 37.23 -3.15 -29.58
CA ILE A 182 37.10 -4.03 -30.74
C ILE A 182 38.13 -3.64 -31.80
N LYS A 183 39.09 -4.53 -32.07
CA LYS A 183 40.20 -4.29 -33.02
C LYS A 183 39.80 -4.16 -34.48
N ASN A 184 38.67 -4.75 -34.87
CA ASN A 184 38.16 -4.67 -36.24
C ASN A 184 37.29 -3.41 -36.41
N GLY A 185 37.73 -2.46 -37.24
CA GLY A 185 37.07 -1.16 -37.42
C GLY A 185 35.62 -1.23 -37.91
N LEU A 186 35.27 -2.22 -38.74
CA LEU A 186 33.89 -2.41 -39.20
C LEU A 186 32.97 -2.90 -38.07
N LEU A 187 33.45 -3.86 -37.26
CA LEU A 187 32.71 -4.37 -36.11
C LEU A 187 32.61 -3.32 -34.99
N GLN A 188 33.66 -2.52 -34.80
CA GLN A 188 33.66 -1.39 -33.88
C GLN A 188 32.60 -0.35 -34.25
N ALA A 189 32.56 0.09 -35.51
CA ALA A 189 31.57 1.04 -36.00
C ALA A 189 30.13 0.51 -35.88
N ALA A 190 29.93 -0.77 -36.16
CA ALA A 190 28.63 -1.43 -36.00
C ALA A 190 28.20 -1.48 -34.52
N ALA A 191 29.10 -1.81 -33.60
CA ALA A 191 28.83 -1.85 -32.17
C ALA A 191 28.49 -0.46 -31.58
N ILE A 192 29.21 0.59 -32.00
CA ILE A 192 28.90 1.98 -31.62
C ILE A 192 27.51 2.38 -32.13
N THR A 193 27.20 2.06 -33.39
CA THR A 193 25.88 2.36 -33.97
C THR A 193 24.76 1.62 -33.24
N ALA A 194 24.98 0.35 -32.88
CA ALA A 194 24.02 -0.42 -32.10
C ALA A 194 23.79 0.18 -30.70
N ALA A 195 24.86 0.65 -30.04
CA ALA A 195 24.77 1.35 -28.77
C ALA A 195 23.97 2.66 -28.88
N GLU A 196 24.16 3.44 -29.95
CA GLU A 196 23.39 4.66 -30.23
C GLU A 196 21.90 4.37 -30.51
N VAL A 197 21.59 3.30 -31.26
CA VAL A 197 20.21 2.88 -31.50
C VAL A 197 19.54 2.42 -30.19
N ALA A 198 20.25 1.65 -29.37
CA ALA A 198 19.76 1.23 -28.05
C ALA A 198 19.54 2.43 -27.13
N TYR A 199 20.47 3.39 -27.12
CA TYR A 199 20.33 4.64 -26.37
C TYR A 199 19.14 5.46 -26.82
N LYS A 200 18.94 5.66 -28.14
CA LYS A 200 17.78 6.40 -28.65
C LYS A 200 16.45 5.78 -28.20
N LYS A 201 16.36 4.45 -28.16
CA LYS A 201 15.18 3.76 -27.64
C LYS A 201 15.05 3.85 -26.12
N ALA A 202 16.15 3.76 -25.38
CA ALA A 202 16.16 3.70 -23.93
C ALA A 202 16.05 5.07 -23.25
N LYS A 203 16.51 6.14 -23.90
CA LYS A 203 16.48 7.52 -23.34
C LYS A 203 15.07 8.11 -23.34
N GLU A 204 14.19 7.62 -24.21
CA GLU A 204 12.81 8.07 -24.29
C GLU A 204 12.03 7.55 -23.08
N GLY A 205 11.25 8.43 -22.46
CA GLY A 205 10.43 8.06 -21.31
C GLY A 205 10.98 8.50 -19.96
N TYR A 206 10.24 8.08 -18.94
CA TYR A 206 10.57 8.29 -17.55
C TYR A 206 10.54 6.96 -16.80
N SER A 207 11.14 6.90 -15.62
CA SER A 207 10.99 5.79 -14.71
C SER A 207 10.32 6.29 -13.44
N VAL A 208 9.23 5.63 -13.04
CA VAL A 208 8.55 5.88 -11.76
C VAL A 208 9.14 4.94 -10.73
N TRP A 209 9.76 5.50 -9.70
CA TRP A 209 10.25 4.75 -8.56
C TRP A 209 9.43 5.13 -7.35
N THR A 210 8.67 4.17 -6.82
CA THR A 210 7.89 4.40 -5.60
C THR A 210 8.48 3.57 -4.48
N THR A 211 8.69 4.22 -3.35
CA THR A 211 8.90 3.56 -2.06
C THR A 211 7.67 3.83 -1.21
N SER A 212 7.00 2.79 -0.73
CA SER A 212 5.89 2.94 0.23
C SER A 212 6.30 2.44 1.61
N TYR A 213 6.02 3.26 2.61
CA TYR A 213 6.27 2.99 4.02
C TYR A 213 4.94 2.61 4.67
N LEU A 214 4.90 1.44 5.29
CA LEU A 214 3.74 0.91 5.99
C LEU A 214 3.84 1.20 7.48
N TYR A 215 2.80 1.84 8.00
CA TYR A 215 2.61 2.10 9.41
C TYR A 215 1.29 1.50 9.89
N GLN A 216 1.23 1.12 11.16
CA GLN A 216 0.04 0.63 11.83
C GLN A 216 -0.32 1.58 12.97
N LEU A 217 -1.60 1.83 13.17
CA LEU A 217 -2.08 2.50 14.38
C LEU A 217 -1.69 1.65 15.59
N ASP A 218 -0.92 2.22 16.51
CA ASP A 218 -0.50 1.53 17.73
C ASP A 218 -1.66 1.52 18.73
N TRP A 219 -2.73 0.82 18.39
CA TRP A 219 -3.91 0.63 19.23
C TRP A 219 -3.76 -0.69 20.00
N ASN A 220 -3.92 -0.63 21.33
CA ASN A 220 -3.81 -1.78 22.22
C ASN A 220 -4.71 -1.63 23.45
N ASP A 221 -4.89 -2.72 24.21
CA ASP A 221 -5.75 -2.77 25.40
C ASP A 221 -5.48 -1.62 26.39
N SER A 222 -4.22 -1.21 26.56
CA SER A 222 -3.85 -0.10 27.47
C SER A 222 -4.28 1.27 26.92
N ILE A 223 -4.03 1.52 25.63
CA ILE A 223 -4.46 2.77 24.97
C ILE A 223 -5.97 2.86 24.90
N GLN A 224 -6.63 1.74 24.60
CA GLN A 224 -8.10 1.63 24.60
C GLN A 224 -8.67 1.97 25.98
N HIS A 225 -8.11 1.40 27.05
CA HIS A 225 -8.54 1.68 28.41
C HIS A 225 -8.39 3.17 28.78
N VAL A 226 -7.26 3.80 28.44
CA VAL A 226 -7.06 5.23 28.68
C VAL A 226 -8.04 6.07 27.85
N PHE A 227 -8.26 5.72 26.58
CA PHE A 227 -9.22 6.42 25.72
C PHE A 227 -10.62 6.42 26.31
N TYR A 228 -11.18 5.26 26.64
CA TYR A 228 -12.54 5.19 27.15
C TYR A 228 -12.72 5.86 28.52
N ASN A 229 -11.78 5.67 29.44
CA ASN A 229 -11.92 6.23 30.78
C ASN A 229 -11.69 7.75 30.80
N ASN A 230 -10.69 8.23 30.06
CA ASN A 230 -10.17 9.58 30.22
C ASN A 230 -10.47 10.52 29.05
N LEU A 231 -10.85 10.00 27.87
CA LEU A 231 -10.98 10.81 26.66
C LEU A 231 -12.36 10.69 25.99
N TYR A 232 -13.05 9.55 26.14
CA TYR A 232 -14.35 9.30 25.54
C TYR A 232 -15.45 10.12 26.21
N ILE A 233 -16.30 10.72 25.38
CA ILE A 233 -17.43 11.57 25.72
C ILE A 233 -18.63 11.03 24.96
N ASP A 234 -19.71 10.71 25.68
CA ASP A 234 -20.98 10.34 25.07
C ASP A 234 -21.83 11.59 24.79
N ALA A 235 -22.71 11.53 23.80
CA ALA A 235 -23.59 12.66 23.44
C ALA A 235 -24.47 13.15 24.60
N SER A 236 -24.81 12.26 25.55
CA SER A 236 -25.60 12.60 26.74
C SER A 236 -24.78 13.22 27.88
N ASN A 237 -23.44 13.19 27.81
CA ASN A 237 -22.56 13.59 28.89
C ASN A 237 -21.37 14.41 28.38
N ASN A 238 -21.62 15.70 28.08
CA ASN A 238 -20.60 16.63 27.63
C ASN A 238 -19.56 16.91 28.73
N ASP A 239 -18.28 16.72 28.41
CA ASP A 239 -17.16 16.97 29.31
C ASP A 239 -16.06 17.77 28.58
N ALA A 240 -15.97 19.06 28.90
CA ALA A 240 -15.02 19.97 28.28
C ALA A 240 -13.54 19.61 28.57
N LEU A 241 -13.25 19.01 29.74
CA LEU A 241 -11.89 18.62 30.10
C LEU A 241 -11.44 17.40 29.29
N LYS A 242 -12.31 16.39 29.16
CA LYS A 242 -12.03 15.23 28.30
C LYS A 242 -11.86 15.65 26.84
N LYS A 243 -12.62 16.65 26.39
CA LYS A 243 -12.53 17.17 25.02
C LYS A 243 -11.15 17.76 24.78
N GLU A 244 -10.70 18.64 25.66
CA GLU A 244 -9.38 19.26 25.59
C GLU A 244 -8.26 18.21 25.70
N LEU A 245 -8.41 17.21 26.57
CA LEU A 245 -7.45 16.11 26.70
C LEU A 245 -7.33 15.32 25.39
N PHE A 246 -8.44 14.97 24.73
CA PHE A 246 -8.38 14.29 23.43
C PHE A 246 -7.69 15.15 22.37
N ASP A 247 -7.99 16.45 22.36
CA ASP A 247 -7.44 17.39 21.37
C ASP A 247 -5.93 17.63 21.57
N THR A 248 -5.39 17.46 22.78
CA THR A 248 -3.99 17.73 23.10
C THR A 248 -3.13 16.48 23.31
N THR A 249 -3.73 15.30 23.50
CA THR A 249 -3.01 14.07 23.84
C THR A 249 -2.03 13.60 22.76
N SER A 250 -0.90 13.05 23.22
CA SER A 250 0.06 12.28 22.43
C SER A 250 -0.07 10.76 22.63
N LEU A 251 -1.20 10.30 23.19
CA LEU A 251 -1.47 8.88 23.46
C LEU A 251 -1.43 8.04 22.18
N PHE A 252 -2.03 8.52 21.10
CA PHE A 252 -2.17 7.78 19.86
C PHE A 252 -0.92 7.94 18.98
N GLN A 253 -0.38 6.82 18.52
CA GLN A 253 0.85 6.79 17.74
C GLN A 253 0.74 5.84 16.54
N LEU A 254 1.68 5.98 15.61
CA LEU A 254 1.81 5.10 14.44
C LEU A 254 3.14 4.36 14.51
N LYS A 255 3.07 3.04 14.53
CA LYS A 255 4.23 2.14 14.54
C LYS A 255 4.67 1.85 13.11
N PHE A 256 5.97 2.00 12.83
CA PHE A 256 6.54 1.58 11.54
C PHE A 256 6.58 0.05 11.46
N ILE A 257 6.02 -0.51 10.39
CA ILE A 257 5.99 -1.95 10.11
C ILE A 257 7.10 -2.32 9.13
N GLY A 258 7.27 -1.51 8.09
CA GLY A 258 8.27 -1.76 7.08
C GLY A 258 8.03 -0.95 5.80
N ALA A 259 8.80 -1.24 4.76
CA ALA A 259 8.70 -0.52 3.49
C ALA A 259 8.96 -1.46 2.31
N GLU A 260 8.39 -1.11 1.15
CA GLU A 260 8.62 -1.82 -0.10
C GLU A 260 8.81 -0.83 -1.24
N LYS A 261 9.50 -1.28 -2.29
CA LYS A 261 9.79 -0.44 -3.47
C LYS A 261 9.35 -1.10 -4.76
N SER A 262 8.85 -0.28 -5.69
CA SER A 262 8.55 -0.70 -7.06
C SER A 262 9.10 0.30 -8.06
N ARG A 263 9.50 -0.23 -9.21
CA ARG A 263 10.02 0.55 -10.34
C ARG A 263 9.20 0.18 -11.55
N SER A 264 8.67 1.19 -12.24
CA SER A 264 7.94 1.00 -13.48
C SER A 264 8.56 1.90 -14.53
N LEU A 265 8.89 1.30 -15.67
CA LEU A 265 9.37 2.03 -16.83
C LEU A 265 8.16 2.64 -17.55
N VAL A 266 8.22 3.94 -17.79
CA VAL A 266 7.27 4.70 -18.61
C VAL A 266 7.89 4.82 -19.99
N THR A 267 7.59 3.89 -20.90
CA THR A 267 8.02 4.01 -22.29
C THR A 267 6.95 4.70 -23.11
N PHE A 268 7.36 5.61 -23.99
CA PHE A 268 6.46 6.17 -25.00
C PHE A 268 6.43 5.19 -26.17
N SER A 269 5.35 4.44 -26.32
CA SER A 269 5.19 3.57 -27.48
C SER A 269 4.84 4.42 -28.70
N LEU A 270 5.68 4.35 -29.73
CA LEU A 270 5.40 4.97 -31.04
C LEU A 270 4.18 4.34 -31.75
N LYS A 271 3.63 3.23 -31.24
CA LYS A 271 2.51 2.49 -31.82
C LYS A 271 1.15 2.82 -31.19
N THR A 272 1.10 3.41 -29.99
CA THR A 272 -0.16 3.68 -29.27
C THR A 272 -0.47 5.18 -29.25
N LYS A 273 -1.75 5.53 -29.41
CA LYS A 273 -2.26 6.92 -29.40
C LYS A 273 -2.41 7.51 -27.98
N ARG A 274 -1.62 7.06 -27.00
CA ARG A 274 -1.72 7.58 -25.62
C ARG A 274 -0.89 8.86 -25.52
N THR A 275 -1.45 9.90 -24.89
CA THR A 275 -0.71 11.12 -24.56
C THR A 275 0.35 10.83 -23.50
N GLU A 276 1.37 11.68 -23.43
CA GLU A 276 2.42 11.59 -22.42
C GLU A 276 1.84 11.52 -20.99
N GLU A 277 0.82 12.33 -20.71
CA GLU A 277 0.13 12.39 -19.42
C GLU A 277 -0.61 11.10 -19.07
N GLN A 278 -1.27 10.48 -20.04
CA GLN A 278 -1.94 9.18 -19.86
C GLN A 278 -0.94 8.07 -19.54
N ILE A 279 0.24 8.08 -20.18
CA ILE A 279 1.27 7.07 -19.93
C ILE A 279 1.86 7.26 -18.53
N VAL A 280 2.08 8.51 -18.11
CA VAL A 280 2.50 8.85 -16.74
C VAL A 280 1.44 8.42 -15.71
N GLU A 281 0.16 8.68 -15.96
CA GLU A 281 -0.95 8.27 -15.09
C GLU A 281 -1.01 6.75 -14.92
N LEU A 282 -1.03 6.01 -16.04
CA LEU A 282 -1.06 4.55 -16.06
C LEU A 282 0.12 3.96 -15.27
N ALA A 283 1.33 4.46 -15.51
CA ALA A 283 2.52 3.99 -14.82
C ALA A 283 2.51 4.32 -13.33
N THR A 284 2.01 5.50 -12.95
CA THR A 284 1.88 5.91 -11.55
C THR A 284 0.96 4.96 -10.81
N ILE A 285 -0.25 4.70 -11.33
CA ILE A 285 -1.26 3.85 -10.68
C ILE A 285 -0.77 2.40 -10.60
N ARG A 286 -0.24 1.84 -11.70
CA ARG A 286 0.32 0.48 -11.69
C ARG A 286 1.49 0.32 -10.73
N ASN A 287 2.29 1.37 -10.54
CA ASN A 287 3.39 1.33 -9.58
C ASN A 287 2.87 1.34 -8.14
N ILE A 288 1.84 2.13 -7.83
CA ILE A 288 1.15 2.09 -6.53
C ILE A 288 0.62 0.67 -6.26
N ASP A 289 -0.14 0.10 -7.22
CA ASP A 289 -0.68 -1.26 -7.12
C ASP A 289 0.44 -2.29 -6.85
N ALA A 290 1.54 -2.20 -7.60
CA ALA A 290 2.68 -3.10 -7.43
C ALA A 290 3.34 -2.98 -6.06
N VAL A 291 3.46 -1.77 -5.48
CA VAL A 291 3.99 -1.64 -4.11
C VAL A 291 3.01 -2.19 -3.08
N PHE A 292 1.70 -1.98 -3.25
CA PHE A 292 0.69 -2.57 -2.37
C PHE A 292 0.75 -4.11 -2.38
N ALA A 293 0.84 -4.72 -3.56
CA ALA A 293 1.00 -6.17 -3.70
C ALA A 293 2.27 -6.69 -2.99
N LYS A 294 3.39 -5.95 -3.09
CA LYS A 294 4.62 -6.29 -2.36
C LYS A 294 4.44 -6.17 -0.85
N LEU A 295 3.84 -5.08 -0.36
CA LEU A 295 3.55 -4.92 1.07
C LEU A 295 2.67 -6.08 1.59
N GLN A 296 1.65 -6.48 0.83
CA GLN A 296 0.76 -7.59 1.18
C GLN A 296 1.51 -8.92 1.29
N LYS A 297 2.44 -9.17 0.36
CA LYS A 297 3.25 -10.38 0.34
C LYS A 297 4.30 -10.39 1.46
N SER A 298 4.90 -9.26 1.76
CA SER A 298 5.96 -9.14 2.77
C SER A 298 5.41 -9.17 4.20
N TYR A 299 4.27 -8.50 4.46
CA TYR A 299 3.74 -8.29 5.80
C TYR A 299 2.37 -8.97 6.01
N ASP A 300 2.35 -10.09 6.73
CA ASP A 300 1.15 -10.93 6.93
C ASP A 300 -0.02 -10.22 7.60
N ILE A 301 0.27 -9.18 8.40
CA ILE A 301 -0.71 -8.32 9.08
C ILE A 301 -1.43 -7.37 8.10
N PHE A 302 -0.81 -7.08 6.95
CA PHE A 302 -1.33 -6.18 5.94
C PHE A 302 -2.03 -6.94 4.80
N MET A 303 -1.93 -8.26 4.77
CA MET A 303 -2.52 -9.11 3.74
C MET A 303 -4.05 -9.18 3.90
N PRO A 304 -4.83 -8.80 2.87
CA PRO A 304 -6.29 -8.83 2.96
C PRO A 304 -6.82 -10.26 2.93
N LYS A 305 -8.00 -10.45 3.54
CA LYS A 305 -8.83 -11.63 3.32
C LYS A 305 -9.82 -11.33 2.19
N THR A 306 -9.91 -12.19 1.19
CA THR A 306 -10.84 -12.01 0.06
C THR A 306 -11.95 -13.05 0.15
N PRO A 307 -13.24 -12.71 -0.01
CA PRO A 307 -14.30 -13.71 -0.06
C PRO A 307 -14.27 -14.49 -1.39
N LEU A 308 -14.56 -15.78 -1.32
CA LEU A 308 -14.91 -16.59 -2.47
C LEU A 308 -16.19 -16.04 -3.09
N TYR A 309 -16.15 -15.85 -4.40
CA TYR A 309 -17.31 -15.45 -5.19
C TYR A 309 -18.17 -16.65 -5.58
N THR A 310 -17.55 -17.78 -5.94
CA THR A 310 -18.23 -19.07 -6.15
C THR A 310 -17.45 -20.22 -5.53
N GLY A 311 -18.17 -21.29 -5.16
CA GLY A 311 -17.58 -22.50 -4.59
C GLY A 311 -17.29 -23.62 -5.59
N ASN A 312 -17.95 -23.63 -6.75
CA ASN A 312 -17.66 -24.55 -7.86
C ASN A 312 -18.09 -23.92 -9.21
N PRO A 313 -17.17 -23.57 -10.14
CA PRO A 313 -15.72 -23.54 -9.92
C PRO A 313 -15.38 -22.59 -8.75
N ILE A 314 -14.24 -22.81 -8.11
CA ILE A 314 -13.81 -21.96 -6.98
C ILE A 314 -13.24 -20.68 -7.58
N THR A 315 -13.86 -19.54 -7.28
CA THR A 315 -13.43 -18.25 -7.83
C THR A 315 -13.44 -17.16 -6.78
N ALA A 316 -12.59 -16.14 -6.96
CA ALA A 316 -12.58 -14.94 -6.13
C ALA A 316 -12.23 -13.70 -6.97
N LYS A 317 -12.71 -12.53 -6.52
CA LYS A 317 -12.46 -11.23 -7.15
C LYS A 317 -11.09 -10.67 -6.75
N ILE A 318 -10.04 -11.41 -7.05
CA ILE A 318 -8.63 -11.05 -6.84
C ILE A 318 -7.85 -11.39 -8.12
N GLY A 319 -6.80 -10.66 -8.45
CA GLY A 319 -6.11 -10.80 -9.73
C GLY A 319 -4.69 -10.25 -9.73
N MET A 320 -4.21 -9.92 -10.93
CA MET A 320 -2.84 -9.45 -11.16
C MET A 320 -2.53 -8.13 -10.43
N LYS A 321 -3.53 -7.28 -10.16
CA LYS A 321 -3.38 -6.05 -9.36
C LYS A 321 -2.90 -6.35 -7.94
N GLU A 322 -3.36 -7.45 -7.35
CA GLU A 322 -2.93 -7.93 -6.04
C GLU A 322 -1.67 -8.81 -6.11
N GLY A 323 -1.02 -8.88 -7.28
CA GLY A 323 0.26 -9.57 -7.45
C GLY A 323 0.15 -11.07 -7.76
N LEU A 324 -0.98 -11.54 -8.28
CA LEU A 324 -1.11 -12.93 -8.72
C LEU A 324 -0.45 -13.15 -10.09
N GLU A 325 0.41 -14.16 -10.15
CA GLU A 325 1.14 -14.65 -11.32
C GLU A 325 0.77 -16.11 -11.65
N GLY A 326 0.17 -16.82 -10.69
CA GLY A 326 -0.38 -18.15 -10.80
C GLY A 326 0.41 -19.22 -10.05
N GLY A 327 -0.30 -20.21 -9.49
CA GLY A 327 0.27 -21.22 -8.60
C GLY A 327 0.42 -20.79 -7.14
N GLU A 328 0.07 -19.54 -6.81
CA GLU A 328 -0.03 -19.10 -5.41
C GLU A 328 -1.08 -19.92 -4.67
N LYS A 329 -0.81 -20.20 -3.40
CA LYS A 329 -1.70 -20.99 -2.55
C LYS A 329 -2.41 -20.08 -1.57
N PHE A 330 -3.64 -20.46 -1.26
CA PHE A 330 -4.49 -19.78 -0.29
C PHE A 330 -5.04 -20.80 0.68
N GLU A 331 -5.19 -20.38 1.93
CA GLU A 331 -5.98 -21.09 2.93
C GLU A 331 -7.41 -20.53 2.93
N VAL A 332 -8.38 -21.44 3.00
CA VAL A 332 -9.81 -21.13 3.02
C VAL A 332 -10.31 -21.16 4.46
N PHE A 333 -11.05 -20.15 4.87
CA PHE A 333 -11.59 -19.99 6.21
C PHE A 333 -13.10 -19.83 6.19
N GLU A 334 -13.76 -20.52 7.11
CA GLU A 334 -15.15 -20.28 7.49
C GLU A 334 -15.18 -19.33 8.69
N GLN A 335 -15.96 -18.25 8.58
CA GLN A 335 -16.17 -17.30 9.65
C GLN A 335 -17.22 -17.85 10.61
N VAL A 336 -16.88 -18.00 11.89
CA VAL A 336 -17.76 -18.54 12.93
C VAL A 336 -17.90 -17.50 14.03
N MET A 337 -19.12 -16.98 14.22
CA MET A 337 -19.45 -16.03 15.26
C MET A 337 -19.99 -16.74 16.49
N ASP A 338 -19.44 -16.44 17.66
CA ASP A 338 -20.05 -16.79 18.94
C ASP A 338 -21.26 -15.88 19.18
N GLN A 339 -22.46 -16.47 19.22
CA GLN A 339 -23.71 -15.72 19.35
C GLN A 339 -23.89 -15.02 20.71
N LYS A 340 -23.14 -15.43 21.75
CA LYS A 340 -23.22 -14.82 23.09
C LYS A 340 -22.28 -13.63 23.22
N THR A 341 -21.08 -13.75 22.66
CA THR A 341 -20.02 -12.74 22.82
C THR A 341 -19.88 -11.83 21.60
N GLY A 342 -20.38 -12.23 20.43
CA GLY A 342 -20.14 -11.55 19.15
C GLY A 342 -18.72 -11.73 18.62
N VAL A 343 -17.90 -12.57 19.27
CA VAL A 343 -16.52 -12.83 18.87
C VAL A 343 -16.53 -13.63 17.57
N ILE A 344 -15.76 -13.18 16.59
CA ILE A 344 -15.58 -13.90 15.32
C ILE A 344 -14.29 -14.70 15.37
N SER A 345 -14.40 -15.98 15.05
CA SER A 345 -13.28 -16.89 14.84
C SER A 345 -13.23 -17.37 13.40
N TYR A 346 -12.05 -17.83 12.96
CA TYR A 346 -11.84 -18.31 11.60
C TYR A 346 -11.40 -19.78 11.64
N LYS A 347 -12.25 -20.66 11.11
CA LYS A 347 -11.97 -22.10 11.03
C LYS A 347 -11.36 -22.43 9.67
N SER A 348 -10.19 -23.06 9.66
CA SER A 348 -9.55 -23.52 8.42
C SER A 348 -10.35 -24.66 7.77
N MET A 349 -10.62 -24.52 6.48
CA MET A 349 -11.42 -25.42 5.65
C MET A 349 -10.58 -26.13 4.57
N GLY A 350 -9.31 -25.80 4.44
CA GLY A 350 -8.39 -26.40 3.47
C GLY A 350 -7.64 -25.37 2.64
N LYS A 351 -7.00 -25.84 1.56
CA LYS A 351 -6.13 -25.03 0.70
C LYS A 351 -6.58 -25.09 -0.75
N ILE A 352 -6.41 -23.97 -1.44
CA ILE A 352 -6.66 -23.82 -2.87
C ILE A 352 -5.44 -23.19 -3.55
N GLU A 353 -5.30 -23.40 -4.85
CA GLU A 353 -4.17 -22.90 -5.65
C GLU A 353 -4.67 -22.14 -6.87
N VAL A 354 -4.07 -20.99 -7.18
CA VAL A 354 -4.44 -20.18 -8.34
C VAL A 354 -4.19 -20.94 -9.64
N ASP A 355 -5.20 -21.02 -10.50
CA ASP A 355 -5.03 -21.57 -11.84
C ASP A 355 -4.29 -20.57 -12.75
N LYS A 356 -3.05 -20.91 -13.12
CA LYS A 356 -2.19 -20.12 -14.01
C LYS A 356 -2.84 -19.70 -15.33
N ASN A 357 -3.82 -20.47 -15.81
CA ASN A 357 -4.50 -20.21 -17.07
C ASN A 357 -5.74 -19.31 -16.92
N LEU A 358 -6.21 -19.08 -15.69
CA LEU A 358 -7.49 -18.42 -15.40
C LEU A 358 -7.32 -17.34 -14.31
N ILE A 359 -6.36 -16.43 -14.55
CA ILE A 359 -6.09 -15.28 -13.67
C ILE A 359 -6.74 -14.02 -14.25
N TRP A 360 -7.47 -13.30 -13.40
CA TRP A 360 -8.05 -12.02 -13.78
C TRP A 360 -6.99 -10.93 -13.87
N ASP A 361 -6.86 -10.31 -15.04
CA ASP A 361 -6.12 -9.05 -15.17
C ASP A 361 -7.03 -7.87 -14.79
N ASN A 362 -6.95 -7.48 -13.52
CA ASN A 362 -7.69 -6.35 -12.94
C ASN A 362 -6.83 -5.11 -12.74
N ARG A 363 -5.68 -5.02 -13.42
CA ARG A 363 -4.79 -3.86 -13.33
C ARG A 363 -5.45 -2.64 -13.98
N PHE A 364 -5.14 -1.46 -13.47
CA PHE A 364 -5.66 -0.21 -14.03
C PHE A 364 -5.24 -0.04 -15.49
N ASN A 365 -6.22 0.34 -16.33
CA ASN A 365 -6.09 0.59 -17.75
C ASN A 365 -6.89 1.84 -18.16
N LEU A 366 -6.28 2.71 -18.97
CA LEU A 366 -6.95 3.87 -19.55
C LEU A 366 -7.66 3.46 -20.85
N GLY A 367 -8.77 2.73 -20.71
CA GLY A 367 -9.58 2.17 -21.81
C GLY A 367 -9.83 0.67 -21.67
N SER A 368 -10.78 0.13 -22.45
CA SER A 368 -11.17 -1.29 -22.42
C SER A 368 -10.18 -2.24 -23.10
N GLU A 369 -9.15 -1.73 -23.76
CA GLU A 369 -8.13 -2.52 -24.44
C GLU A 369 -6.76 -2.02 -24.02
N ASP A 370 -5.97 -2.89 -23.39
CA ASP A 370 -4.54 -2.65 -23.22
C ASP A 370 -3.81 -3.19 -24.46
N PRO A 371 -3.17 -2.36 -25.29
CA PRO A 371 -2.41 -2.84 -26.45
C PRO A 371 -1.15 -3.62 -26.05
N ASP A 372 -0.75 -3.56 -24.76
CA ASP A 372 0.41 -4.25 -24.20
C ASP A 372 0.05 -5.56 -23.45
N SER A 373 -1.23 -5.90 -23.30
CA SER A 373 -1.57 -7.30 -23.15
C SER A 373 -1.22 -7.95 -24.48
N GLY A 374 -0.12 -8.71 -24.53
CA GLY A 374 0.44 -9.35 -25.73
C GLY A 374 -0.50 -10.37 -26.36
N ASP A 375 -1.67 -9.91 -26.79
CA ASP A 375 -2.76 -10.68 -27.35
C ASP A 375 -2.57 -10.72 -28.86
N ASP A 376 -1.55 -11.48 -29.26
CA ASP A 376 -1.40 -11.95 -30.64
C ASP A 376 -1.39 -13.50 -30.69
N ASN A 377 -1.83 -14.17 -29.62
CA ASN A 377 -1.95 -15.63 -29.59
C ASN A 377 -3.14 -16.10 -28.73
N GLY A 378 -4.32 -16.12 -29.36
CA GLY A 378 -5.41 -17.04 -29.02
C GLY A 378 -6.28 -16.68 -27.82
N LYS A 379 -7.41 -15.99 -28.10
CA LYS A 379 -8.69 -15.98 -27.34
C LYS A 379 -8.60 -16.46 -25.88
N LYS A 380 -7.89 -15.74 -25.01
CA LYS A 380 -8.14 -15.91 -23.57
C LYS A 380 -9.52 -15.31 -23.26
N PRO A 381 -10.38 -15.99 -22.50
CA PRO A 381 -11.65 -15.41 -22.09
C PRO A 381 -11.39 -14.11 -21.34
N ILE A 382 -12.23 -13.09 -21.55
CA ILE A 382 -12.26 -11.91 -20.68
C ILE A 382 -12.72 -12.40 -19.32
N LEU A 383 -11.80 -12.47 -18.38
CA LEU A 383 -12.07 -12.89 -17.01
C LEU A 383 -12.48 -11.67 -16.19
N ASP A 384 -13.43 -11.88 -15.29
CA ASP A 384 -13.84 -10.91 -14.28
C ASP A 384 -13.44 -11.37 -12.86
N ARG A 385 -12.74 -12.51 -12.74
CA ARG A 385 -12.34 -13.18 -11.49
C ARG A 385 -11.27 -14.23 -11.72
N THR A 386 -10.50 -14.55 -10.69
CA THR A 386 -9.49 -15.62 -10.73
C THR A 386 -10.11 -16.95 -10.30
N THR A 387 -9.72 -18.02 -10.99
CA THR A 387 -10.14 -19.39 -10.69
C THR A 387 -9.07 -20.13 -9.91
N PHE A 388 -9.51 -21.00 -9.00
CA PHE A 388 -8.64 -21.79 -8.13
C PHE A 388 -8.90 -23.28 -8.30
N LYS A 389 -7.88 -24.08 -8.03
CA LYS A 389 -7.89 -25.54 -8.00
C LYS A 389 -7.76 -26.04 -6.55
N GLY A 390 -8.29 -27.24 -6.31
CA GLY A 390 -8.21 -27.91 -5.00
C GLY A 390 -9.46 -27.75 -4.15
N GLY A 391 -9.55 -28.52 -3.05
CA GLY A 391 -10.71 -28.53 -2.15
C GLY A 391 -12.03 -29.01 -2.78
N LYS A 392 -13.05 -29.20 -1.93
CA LYS A 392 -14.44 -29.51 -2.30
C LYS A 392 -15.36 -28.89 -1.23
N ASN A 393 -16.65 -28.72 -1.55
CA ASN A 393 -17.69 -28.20 -0.63
C ASN A 393 -17.48 -26.75 -0.16
N TYR A 394 -16.85 -25.92 -0.99
CA TYR A 394 -16.82 -24.48 -0.77
C TYR A 394 -18.09 -23.82 -1.29
N TYR A 395 -18.42 -22.67 -0.72
CA TYR A 395 -19.59 -21.86 -1.06
C TYR A 395 -19.21 -20.36 -1.02
N PRO A 396 -19.99 -19.48 -1.68
CA PRO A 396 -19.73 -18.04 -1.69
C PRO A 396 -19.63 -17.46 -0.28
N GLY A 397 -18.71 -16.53 -0.05
CA GLY A 397 -18.53 -15.85 1.23
C GLY A 397 -17.45 -16.44 2.15
N LEU A 398 -16.99 -17.68 1.92
CA LEU A 398 -15.80 -18.21 2.62
C LEU A 398 -14.59 -17.31 2.32
N LEU A 399 -13.75 -17.05 3.33
CA LEU A 399 -12.62 -16.13 3.17
C LEU A 399 -11.36 -16.88 2.73
N ILE A 400 -10.58 -16.29 1.86
CA ILE A 400 -9.27 -16.80 1.44
C ILE A 400 -8.17 -15.84 1.85
N LYS A 401 -7.06 -16.39 2.37
CA LYS A 401 -5.83 -15.67 2.67
C LYS A 401 -4.66 -16.38 2.00
N GLN A 402 -3.79 -15.63 1.33
CA GLN A 402 -2.61 -16.21 0.69
C GLN A 402 -1.68 -16.80 1.76
N ILE A 403 -1.03 -17.92 1.44
CA ILE A 403 -0.02 -18.54 2.29
C ILE A 403 1.35 -18.45 1.61
N LYS A 404 2.39 -18.24 2.42
CA LYS A 404 3.78 -18.13 1.99
C LYS A 404 4.41 -19.47 1.62
#